data_AF-A0A2R8BYE9-F1
#
_entry.id   AF-A0A2R8BYE9-F1
#
_cell.length_a   1.000
_cell.length_b   1.000
_cell.length_c   1.000
_cell.angle_alpha   90.00
_cell.angle_beta   90.00
_cell.angle_gamma   90.00
#
_symmetry.space_group_name_H-M   'P 1'
#
loop_
_entity.id
_entity.type
_entity.pdbx_description
1 polymer ?
#
loop_
_entity_poly.entity_id
_entity_poly.type
_entity_poly.pdbx_seq_one_letter_code
_entity_poly.pdbx_strand_id
1 'polypeptide(L)' 'MFTIEHDFDATVITLVDDPARHRQEDVTVNAFEDCVTLEQYDAQSDRVMRVTLSPAQVSDLAAALDLPEGVYKIGRKS' A
#
# COMPACT_ATOMS: atom_id res chain seq x y z
N MET A 1 -9.08 -8.36 -5.68
CA MET A 1 -10.24 -7.88 -4.88
C MET A 1 -9.74 -7.02 -3.72
N PHE A 2 -10.56 -6.14 -3.12
CA PHE A 2 -10.15 -5.43 -1.89
C PHE A 2 -11.32 -5.19 -0.92
N THR A 3 -11.00 -5.02 0.37
CA THR A 3 -11.92 -4.58 1.43
C THR A 3 -11.38 -3.31 2.09
N ILE A 4 -12.27 -2.53 2.71
CA ILE A 4 -11.90 -1.32 3.47
C ILE A 4 -12.67 -1.36 4.80
N GLU A 5 -11.93 -1.26 5.89
CA GLU A 5 -12.44 -1.27 7.25
C GLU A 5 -11.88 -0.04 7.98
N HIS A 6 -12.68 0.53 8.88
CA HIS A 6 -12.22 1.62 9.74
C HIS A 6 -11.99 1.05 11.13
N ASP A 7 -10.75 1.12 11.59
CA ASP A 7 -10.38 0.86 12.98
C ASP A 7 -10.13 2.20 13.70
N PHE A 8 -9.91 2.16 15.01
CA PHE A 8 -9.90 3.35 15.87
C PHE A 8 -8.82 4.38 15.49
N ASP A 9 -7.66 3.93 15.00
CA ASP A 9 -6.50 4.77 14.65
C ASP A 9 -6.06 4.68 13.18
N ALA A 10 -6.69 3.80 12.38
CA ALA A 10 -6.34 3.61 10.98
C ALA A 10 -7.53 3.18 10.11
N THR A 11 -7.48 3.56 8.84
CA THR A 11 -8.23 2.85 7.80
C THR A 11 -7.42 1.63 7.36
N VAL A 12 -7.99 0.44 7.49
CA VAL A 12 -7.36 -0.83 7.11
C VAL A 12 -7.92 -1.27 5.77
N ILE A 13 -7.04 -1.46 4.79
CA ILE A 13 -7.40 -1.93 3.45
C ILE A 13 -6.72 -3.28 3.25
N THR A 14 -7.47 -4.31 2.87
CA THR A 14 -6.88 -5.60 2.49
C THR A 14 -6.97 -5.78 0.99
N LEU A 15 -5.82 -5.94 0.34
CA LEU A 15 -5.71 -6.24 -1.09
C LEU A 15 -5.50 -7.75 -1.25
N VAL A 16 -6.45 -8.39 -1.91
CA VAL A 16 -6.45 -9.84 -2.17
C VAL A 16 -6.12 -10.08 -3.63
N ASP A 17 -5.08 -10.88 -3.88
CA ASP A 17 -4.69 -11.29 -5.22
C ASP A 17 -5.67 -12.35 -5.76
N ASP A 18 -5.82 -12.39 -7.08
CA ASP A 18 -6.72 -13.34 -7.72
C ASP A 18 -6.18 -14.78 -7.61
N PRO A 19 -7.05 -15.80 -7.55
CA PRO A 19 -6.64 -17.18 -7.42
C PRO A 19 -5.84 -17.62 -8.66
N ALA A 20 -4.52 -17.71 -8.51
CA ALA A 20 -3.57 -18.15 -9.53
C ALA A 20 -2.48 -19.06 -8.95
N ARG A 21 -1.79 -19.80 -9.83
CA ARG A 21 -0.70 -20.72 -9.45
C ARG A 21 0.48 -20.02 -8.75
N HIS A 22 0.65 -18.73 -9.01
CA HIS A 22 1.71 -17.87 -8.46
C HIS A 22 1.13 -16.65 -7.74
N ARG A 23 -0.06 -16.80 -7.14
CA ARG A 23 -0.69 -15.72 -6.35
C ARG A 23 0.25 -15.26 -5.25
N GLN A 24 0.28 -13.96 -5.02
CA GLN A 24 0.97 -13.39 -3.88
C GLN A 24 0.09 -13.52 -2.63
N GLU A 25 0.71 -13.44 -1.45
CA GLU A 25 -0.02 -13.29 -0.19
C GLU A 25 -0.73 -11.93 -0.15
N ASP A 26 -1.78 -11.84 0.66
CA ASP A 26 -2.56 -10.61 0.79
C ASP A 26 -1.69 -9.45 1.31
N VAL A 27 -2.01 -8.24 0.86
CA VAL A 27 -1.36 -7.01 1.34
C VAL A 27 -2.33 -6.25 2.24
N THR A 28 -1.94 -6.02 3.48
CA THR A 28 -2.65 -5.13 4.40
C THR A 28 -2.05 -3.73 4.32
N VAL A 29 -2.89 -2.74 4.04
CA VAL A 29 -2.54 -1.32 4.07
C VAL A 29 -3.19 -0.69 5.29
N ASN A 30 -2.39 -0.21 6.24
CA ASN A 30 -2.89 0.57 7.37
C ASN A 30 -2.61 2.03 7.11
N ALA A 31 -3.66 2.83 6.94
CA ALA A 31 -3.57 4.27 6.75
C ALA A 31 -3.89 5.01 8.05
N PHE A 32 -2.83 5.39 8.77
CA PHE A 32 -2.89 6.22 9.96
C PHE A 32 -2.92 7.71 9.58
N GLU A 33 -3.07 8.58 10.58
CA GLU A 33 -3.08 10.04 10.37
C GLU A 33 -1.74 10.56 9.80
N ASP A 34 -0.61 10.00 10.23
CA ASP A 34 0.73 10.50 9.94
C ASP A 34 1.55 9.63 8.98
N CYS A 35 1.15 8.38 8.76
CA CYS A 35 1.85 7.43 7.90
C CYS A 35 0.93 6.33 7.35
N VAL A 36 1.44 5.61 6.35
CA VAL A 36 0.79 4.43 5.79
C VAL A 36 1.77 3.26 5.84
N THR A 37 1.34 2.10 6.31
CA THR A 37 2.15 0.88 6.27
C THR A 37 1.58 -0.11 5.27
N LEU A 38 2.45 -0.72 4.48
CA LEU A 38 2.16 -1.86 3.63
C LEU A 38 2.76 -3.11 4.29
N GLU A 39 1.93 -4.11 4.56
CA GLU A 39 2.32 -5.37 5.18
C GLU A 39 1.97 -6.55 4.29
N GLN A 40 2.91 -7.48 4.13
CA GLN A 40 2.70 -8.72 3.39
C GLN A 40 3.47 -9.85 4.07
N TYR A 41 2.82 -11.00 4.23
CA TYR A 41 3.47 -12.19 4.76
C TYR A 41 4.42 -12.80 3.71
N ASP A 42 5.64 -13.12 4.10
CA ASP A 42 6.60 -13.86 3.29
C ASP A 42 6.78 -15.28 3.84
N ALA A 43 6.28 -16.26 3.08
CA ALA A 43 6.33 -17.67 3.46
C ALA A 43 7.75 -18.26 3.46
N GLN A 44 8.72 -17.64 2.77
CA GLN A 44 10.09 -18.15 2.75
C GLN A 44 10.83 -17.85 4.05
N SER A 45 10.64 -16.63 4.59
CA SER A 45 11.26 -16.21 5.86
C SER A 45 10.36 -16.36 7.08
N ASP A 46 9.10 -16.79 6.90
CA ASP A 46 8.08 -16.96 7.95
C ASP A 46 7.86 -15.67 8.76
N ARG A 47 7.76 -14.55 8.05
CA ARG A 47 7.69 -13.20 8.64
C ARG A 47 6.80 -12.28 7.85
N VAL A 48 6.18 -11.33 8.53
CA VAL A 48 5.51 -10.19 7.89
C VAL A 48 6.56 -9.15 7.51
N MET A 49 6.62 -8.82 6.23
CA MET A 49 7.41 -7.71 5.69
C MET A 49 6.59 -6.44 5.79
N ARG A 50 7.21 -5.34 6.25
CA ARG A 50 6.55 -4.04 6.40
C ARG A 50 7.34 -2.95 5.68
N VAL A 51 6.64 -2.10 4.92
CA VAL A 51 7.15 -0.85 4.37
C VAL A 51 6.31 0.30 4.91
N THR A 52 6.95 1.37 5.39
CA THR A 52 6.26 2.57 5.88
C THR A 52 6.46 3.71 4.90
N LEU A 53 5.36 4.36 4.52
CA LEU A 53 5.30 5.47 3.61
C LEU A 53 4.76 6.70 4.32
N SER A 54 5.31 7.86 4.01
CA SER A 54 4.68 9.14 4.35
C SER A 54 3.43 9.37 3.48
N PRO A 55 2.48 10.20 3.92
CA PRO A 55 1.30 10.56 3.11
C PRO A 55 1.66 11.14 1.75
N ALA A 56 2.79 11.86 1.65
CA ALA A 56 3.31 12.38 0.39
C ALA A 56 3.73 11.24 -0.56
N GLN A 57 4.48 10.25 -0.06
CA GLN A 57 4.90 9.09 -0.86
C GLN A 57 3.71 8.26 -1.36
N VAL A 58 2.65 8.14 -0.57
CA VAL A 58 1.42 7.44 -0.98
C VAL A 58 0.72 8.20 -2.11
N SER A 59 0.61 9.52 -1.98
CA SER A 59 0.06 10.37 -3.05
C SER A 59 0.90 10.28 -4.33
N ASP A 60 2.23 10.25 -4.19
CA ASP A 60 3.14 10.13 -5.33
C ASP A 60 3.01 8.75 -6.00
N LEU A 61 2.92 7.68 -5.20
CA LEU A 61 2.69 6.32 -5.68
C LEU A 61 1.36 6.20 -6.43
N ALA A 62 0.27 6.72 -5.85
CA ALA A 62 -1.05 6.70 -6.48
C ALA A 62 -1.03 7.40 -7.84
N ALA A 63 -0.42 8.58 -7.92
CA ALA A 63 -0.28 9.30 -9.19
C ALA A 63 0.63 8.56 -10.19
N ALA A 64 1.70 7.92 -9.72
CA ALA A 64 2.64 7.19 -10.58
C ALA A 64 2.00 5.99 -11.29
N LEU A 65 0.93 5.40 -10.74
CA LEU A 65 0.21 4.28 -11.37
C LEU A 65 -0.46 4.67 -12.70
N ASP A 66 -0.73 5.97 -12.92
CA ASP A 66 -1.41 6.49 -14.11
C ASP A 66 -0.48 7.26 -15.07
N LEU A 67 0.82 7.33 -14.77
CA LEU A 67 1.79 8.12 -15.54
C LEU A 67 2.74 7.23 -16.36
N PRO A 68 3.20 7.67 -17.55
CA PRO A 68 4.22 6.96 -18.30
C PRO A 68 5.60 7.07 -17.62
N GLU A 69 6.57 6.35 -18.16
CA GLU A 69 7.97 6.43 -17.73
C GLU A 69 8.52 7.87 -17.77
N GLY A 70 9.20 8.29 -16.71
CA GLY A 70 9.74 9.64 -16.60
C GLY A 70 10.14 10.03 -15.19
N VAL A 71 10.58 11.28 -15.03
CA VAL A 71 10.89 11.90 -13.75
C VAL A 71 9.83 12.94 -13.44
N TYR A 72 9.10 12.73 -12.35
CA TYR A 72 7.99 13.59 -11.95
C TYR A 72 8.27 14.23 -10.61
N LYS A 73 7.80 15.46 -10.46
CA LYS A 73 7.68 16.13 -9.16
C LYS A 73 6.27 16.63 -9.04
N ILE A 74 5.49 15.99 -8.17
CA ILE A 74 4.11 16.40 -7.95
C ILE A 74 4.16 17.69 -7.13
N GLY A 75 3.79 18.80 -7.78
CA GLY A 75 3.70 20.09 -7.13
C GLY A 75 2.52 20.08 -6.17
N ARG A 76 2.79 19.95 -4.87
CA ARG A 76 1.77 20.23 -3.84
C ARG A 76 1.41 21.71 -3.95
N LYS A 77 0.16 22.02 -4.31
CA LYS A 77 -0.36 23.38 -4.11
C LYS A 77 -0.34 23.66 -2.62
N SER A 78 0.40 24.70 -2.22
CA SER A 78 0.43 25.23 -0.85
C SER A 78 -0.92 25.82 -0.47
#